data_AF-A0A1M5H2L8-F1
#
_entry.id   AF-A0A1M5H2L8-F1
#
_cell.length_a   1.000
_cell.length_b   1.000
_cell.length_c   1.000
_cell.angle_alpha   90.00
_cell.angle_beta   90.00
_cell.angle_gamma   90.00
#
_symmetry.space_group_name_H-M   'P 1'
#
loop_
_entity.id
_entity.type
_entity.pdbx_description
1 polymer ?
#
loop_
_entity_poly.entity_id
_entity_poly.type
_entity_poly.pdbx_seq_one_letter_code
_entity_poly.pdbx_strand_id
1 'polypeptide(L)'
;MKQSLFQIEFKELRKAYQEVKDFLERETAGEITSVKKDFEVDLQIAGDDTYELMDKFITVYRLEANGFDITKHFLSEGEQFSSSIAIAQLLSLPFVLIIWLLKILTFGKVDYTKTVVLPEFGRQTTGLTFGDLVTWYIVGKYRLRKDVRFVLKQGA
;
A
#
# COMPACT_ATOMS: atom_id res chain seq x y z
N MET A 1 8.66 12.61 -15.76
CA MET A 1 9.01 11.50 -16.69
C MET A 1 7.96 11.42 -17.77
N LYS A 2 8.34 11.04 -19.00
CA LYS A 2 7.42 10.85 -20.13
C LYS A 2 6.71 9.51 -19.96
N GLN A 3 5.38 9.50 -19.92
CA GLN A 3 4.59 8.26 -19.83
C GLN A 3 4.76 7.41 -21.09
N SER A 4 4.84 6.10 -20.92
CA SER A 4 4.74 5.17 -22.06
C SER A 4 3.28 5.02 -22.47
N LEU A 5 3.02 4.96 -23.77
CA LEU A 5 1.69 4.68 -24.31
C LEU A 5 1.57 3.18 -24.55
N PHE A 6 0.51 2.57 -24.03
CA PHE A 6 0.23 1.14 -24.20
C PHE A 6 -1.15 0.96 -24.81
N GLN A 7 -1.22 0.39 -26.01
CA GLN A 7 -2.50 0.13 -26.67
C GLN A 7 -3.05 -1.22 -26.24
N ILE A 8 -4.27 -1.23 -25.71
CA ILE A 8 -4.91 -2.44 -25.19
C ILE A 8 -6.40 -2.46 -25.57
N GLU A 9 -6.95 -3.65 -25.75
CA GLU A 9 -8.40 -3.78 -25.89
C GLU A 9 -9.10 -3.73 -24.54
N PHE A 10 -10.31 -3.17 -24.47
CA PHE A 10 -11.06 -3.11 -23.21
C PHE A 10 -11.27 -4.49 -22.59
N LYS A 11 -11.48 -5.53 -23.41
CA LYS A 11 -11.66 -6.91 -22.94
C LYS A 11 -10.42 -7.45 -22.23
N GLU A 12 -9.23 -7.11 -22.71
CA GLU A 12 -7.96 -7.54 -22.13
C GLU A 12 -7.70 -6.80 -20.82
N LEU A 13 -7.95 -5.49 -20.79
CA LEU A 13 -7.85 -4.69 -19.57
C LEU A 13 -8.80 -5.20 -18.48
N ARG A 14 -10.05 -5.49 -18.84
CA ARG A 14 -11.05 -6.06 -17.91
C ARG A 14 -10.62 -7.43 -17.40
N LYS A 15 -10.12 -8.29 -18.28
CA LYS A 15 -9.64 -9.63 -17.89
C LYS A 15 -8.45 -9.53 -16.93
N ALA A 16 -7.48 -8.67 -17.21
CA ALA A 16 -6.34 -8.43 -16.34
C ALA A 16 -6.77 -7.89 -14.97
N TYR A 17 -7.71 -6.94 -14.94
CA TYR A 17 -8.29 -6.45 -13.69
C TYR A 17 -8.87 -7.60 -12.86
N GLN A 18 -9.72 -8.44 -13.47
CA GLN A 18 -10.37 -9.54 -12.77
C GLN A 18 -9.35 -10.57 -12.29
N GLU A 19 -8.41 -10.96 -13.14
CA GLU A 19 -7.39 -11.95 -12.80
C GLU A 19 -6.53 -11.51 -11.60
N VAL A 20 -6.02 -10.28 -11.61
CA VAL A 20 -5.20 -9.78 -10.49
C VAL A 20 -6.06 -9.63 -9.22
N LYS A 21 -7.32 -9.18 -9.36
CA LYS A 21 -8.24 -9.08 -8.22
C LYS A 21 -8.48 -10.46 -7.59
N ASP A 22 -8.89 -11.43 -8.40
CA ASP A 22 -9.22 -12.80 -7.99
C ASP A 22 -7.99 -13.57 -7.48
N PHE A 23 -6.78 -13.16 -7.85
CA PHE A 23 -5.54 -13.66 -7.26
C PHE A 23 -5.34 -13.10 -5.85
N LEU A 24 -5.37 -11.78 -5.69
CA LEU A 24 -5.12 -11.11 -4.41
C LEU A 24 -6.14 -11.52 -3.34
N GLU A 25 -7.43 -11.56 -3.69
CA GLU A 25 -8.52 -11.92 -2.77
C GLU A 25 -8.59 -13.44 -2.48
N ARG A 26 -7.80 -14.26 -3.18
CA ARG A 26 -7.70 -15.70 -2.93
C ARG A 26 -6.49 -16.04 -2.08
N GLU A 27 -5.36 -15.38 -2.35
CA GLU A 27 -4.14 -15.53 -1.54
C GLU A 27 -4.27 -14.81 -0.19
N THR A 28 -5.22 -13.89 -0.06
CA THR A 28 -5.53 -13.20 1.19
C THR A 28 -7.00 -13.40 1.57
N ALA A 29 -7.37 -13.12 2.81
CA ALA A 29 -8.78 -13.07 3.23
C ALA A 29 -9.41 -11.66 3.06
N GLY A 30 -8.72 -10.76 2.37
CA GLY A 30 -9.10 -9.36 2.19
C GLY A 30 -9.87 -9.08 0.90
N GLU A 31 -10.38 -7.85 0.77
CA GLU A 31 -11.13 -7.40 -0.41
C GLU A 31 -10.50 -6.15 -1.03
N ILE A 32 -10.32 -6.15 -2.35
CA ILE A 32 -9.88 -4.98 -3.11
C ILE A 32 -11.08 -4.08 -3.39
N THR A 33 -11.04 -2.88 -2.80
CA THR A 33 -12.12 -1.90 -2.89
C THR A 33 -11.80 -0.77 -3.86
N SER A 34 -10.51 -0.51 -4.16
CA SER A 34 -10.10 0.62 -4.98
C SER A 34 -8.83 0.40 -5.78
N VAL A 35 -8.83 0.85 -7.04
CA VAL A 35 -7.64 0.88 -7.91
C VAL A 35 -6.59 1.91 -7.52
N LYS A 36 -6.89 2.80 -6.56
CA LYS A 36 -6.00 3.90 -6.14
C LYS A 36 -5.47 3.72 -4.73
N LYS A 37 -6.09 2.84 -3.94
CA LYS A 37 -5.67 2.61 -2.57
C LYS A 37 -4.50 1.64 -2.57
N ASP A 38 -3.62 1.79 -1.58
CA ASP A 38 -2.57 0.82 -1.33
C ASP A 38 -3.20 -0.55 -1.09
N PHE A 39 -2.70 -1.58 -1.75
CA PHE A 39 -3.27 -2.90 -1.63
C PHE A 39 -3.06 -3.50 -0.23
N GLU A 40 -1.98 -3.16 0.49
CA GLU A 40 -1.79 -3.63 1.88
C GLU A 40 -2.95 -3.17 2.77
N VAL A 41 -3.41 -1.93 2.57
CA VAL A 41 -4.49 -1.32 3.35
C VAL A 41 -5.87 -1.85 2.94
N ASP A 42 -6.04 -2.28 1.68
CA ASP A 42 -7.28 -2.95 1.25
C ASP A 42 -7.33 -4.39 1.75
N LEU A 43 -6.23 -5.12 1.64
CA LEU A 43 -6.16 -6.54 2.01
C LEU A 43 -5.93 -6.76 3.51
N GLN A 44 -5.63 -5.70 4.26
CA GLN A 44 -5.28 -5.75 5.69
C GLN A 44 -4.09 -6.67 5.99
N ILE A 45 -3.10 -6.66 5.10
CA ILE A 45 -1.85 -7.42 5.23
C ILE A 45 -0.68 -6.46 5.41
N ALA A 46 0.43 -6.97 5.94
CA ALA A 46 1.63 -6.16 6.17
C ALA A 46 2.87 -7.06 6.32
N GLY A 47 4.06 -6.52 6.07
CA GLY A 47 5.31 -7.19 6.42
C GLY A 47 5.55 -8.47 5.61
N ASP A 48 5.71 -9.61 6.29
CA ASP A 48 6.08 -10.87 5.64
C ASP A 48 4.93 -11.41 4.78
N ASP A 49 3.67 -11.16 5.15
CA ASP A 49 2.50 -11.50 4.33
C ASP A 49 2.57 -10.80 2.95
N THR A 50 2.97 -9.53 2.94
CA THR A 50 3.15 -8.76 1.70
C THR A 50 4.34 -9.28 0.90
N TYR A 51 5.43 -9.65 1.57
CA TYR A 51 6.59 -10.23 0.92
C TYR A 51 6.24 -11.53 0.20
N GLU A 52 5.57 -12.45 0.90
CA GLU A 52 5.13 -13.72 0.34
C GLU A 52 4.14 -13.52 -0.82
N LEU A 53 3.16 -12.62 -0.66
CA LEU A 53 2.19 -12.32 -1.72
C LEU A 53 2.85 -11.79 -2.99
N MET A 54 3.85 -10.91 -2.84
CA MET A 54 4.57 -10.35 -3.98
C MET A 54 5.48 -11.36 -4.67
N ASP A 55 6.17 -12.20 -3.92
CA ASP A 55 6.96 -13.30 -4.49
C ASP A 55 6.07 -14.27 -5.29
N LYS A 56 4.91 -14.65 -4.73
CA LYS A 56 3.91 -15.47 -5.43
C LYS A 56 3.40 -14.79 -6.69
N PHE A 57 3.02 -13.51 -6.61
CA PHE A 57 2.50 -12.75 -7.75
C PHE A 57 3.50 -12.73 -8.92
N ILE A 58 4.77 -12.44 -8.61
CA ILE A 58 5.86 -12.39 -9.60
C ILE A 58 6.10 -13.79 -10.20
N THR A 59 6.13 -14.82 -9.35
CA THR A 59 6.46 -16.19 -9.75
C THR A 59 5.34 -16.84 -10.58
N VAL A 60 4.09 -16.76 -10.12
CA VAL A 60 2.92 -17.37 -10.78
C VAL A 60 2.73 -16.79 -12.19
N TYR A 61 2.85 -15.47 -12.32
CA TYR A 61 2.67 -14.78 -13.59
C TYR A 61 3.97 -14.57 -14.39
N ARG A 62 5.10 -15.08 -13.90
CA ARG A 62 6.43 -14.98 -14.54
C ARG A 62 6.79 -13.55 -14.94
N LEU A 63 6.55 -12.61 -14.03
CA LEU A 63 6.73 -11.19 -14.29
C LEU A 63 8.20 -10.77 -14.19
N GLU A 64 8.64 -9.86 -15.05
CA GLU A 64 9.96 -9.24 -14.89
C GLU A 64 9.94 -8.24 -13.72
N ALA A 65 10.74 -8.53 -12.70
CA ALA A 65 10.88 -7.71 -11.49
C ALA A 65 12.12 -6.79 -11.51
N ASN A 66 12.76 -6.60 -12.67
CA ASN A 66 13.92 -5.72 -12.79
C ASN A 66 13.57 -4.29 -12.36
N GLY A 67 14.24 -3.79 -11.33
CA GLY A 67 14.00 -2.46 -10.77
C GLY A 67 12.87 -2.39 -9.74
N PHE A 68 12.18 -3.50 -9.46
CA PHE A 68 11.34 -3.62 -8.27
C PHE A 68 12.21 -3.83 -7.04
N ASP A 69 11.90 -3.11 -5.97
CA ASP A 69 12.56 -3.23 -4.68
C ASP A 69 11.48 -3.15 -3.61
N ILE A 70 11.14 -4.31 -3.05
CA ILE A 70 10.04 -4.44 -2.10
C ILE A 70 10.22 -3.55 -0.87
N THR A 71 11.47 -3.33 -0.46
CA THR A 71 11.79 -2.46 0.68
C THR A 71 11.42 -1.02 0.40
N LYS A 72 11.39 -0.54 -0.86
CA LYS A 72 10.94 0.83 -1.17
C LYS A 72 9.43 1.00 -1.05
N HIS A 73 8.69 -0.08 -1.25
CA HIS A 73 7.23 -0.06 -1.26
C HIS A 73 6.63 -0.33 0.11
N PHE A 74 7.25 -1.21 0.90
CA PHE A 74 6.68 -1.69 2.15
C PHE A 74 7.71 -1.67 3.28
N LEU A 75 7.19 -1.62 4.50
CA LEU A 75 7.98 -1.83 5.70
C LEU A 75 8.06 -3.32 5.96
N SER A 76 9.23 -3.80 6.38
CA SER A 76 9.35 -5.14 6.95
C SER A 76 8.61 -5.26 8.29
N GLU A 77 8.26 -6.47 8.73
CA GLU A 77 7.68 -6.68 10.06
C GLU A 77 8.54 -6.06 11.16
N GLY A 78 9.86 -6.23 11.07
CA GLY A 78 10.80 -5.65 12.03
C GLY A 78 10.73 -4.13 12.08
N GLU A 79 10.42 -3.46 10.97
CA GLU A 79 10.22 -2.00 10.93
C GLU A 79 8.84 -1.60 11.44
N GLN A 80 7.79 -2.39 11.15
CA GLN A 80 6.41 -2.12 11.58
C GLN A 80 6.21 -2.35 13.08
N PHE A 81 6.88 -3.37 13.63
CA PHE A 81 6.76 -3.81 15.01
C PHE A 81 8.05 -3.65 15.79
N SER A 82 8.94 -2.74 15.37
CA SER A 82 10.19 -2.52 16.08
C SER A 82 9.93 -2.16 17.55
N SER A 83 10.68 -2.80 18.43
CA SER A 83 10.58 -2.56 19.88
C SER A 83 10.87 -1.11 20.24
N SER A 84 11.67 -0.40 19.44
CA SER A 84 11.92 1.03 19.60
C SER A 84 10.68 1.89 19.37
N ILE A 85 9.84 1.58 18.37
CA ILE A 85 8.55 2.25 18.15
C ILE A 85 7.62 2.00 19.33
N ALA A 86 7.50 0.74 19.77
CA ALA A 86 6.67 0.37 20.90
C ALA A 86 7.13 1.08 22.20
N ILE A 87 8.44 1.15 22.45
CA ILE A 87 9.00 1.87 23.59
C ILE A 87 8.72 3.37 23.49
N ALA A 88 8.89 3.98 22.31
CA ALA A 88 8.65 5.41 22.14
C ALA A 88 7.16 5.77 22.30
N GLN A 89 6.24 4.93 21.80
CA GLN A 89 4.82 5.04 22.06
C GLN A 89 4.51 4.89 23.57
N LEU A 90 5.11 3.91 24.25
CA LEU A 90 4.94 3.72 25.69
C LEU A 90 5.42 4.94 26.50
N LEU A 91 6.56 5.53 26.12
CA LEU A 91 7.09 6.74 26.74
C LEU A 91 6.24 8.00 26.46
N SER A 92 5.47 8.00 25.38
CA SER A 92 4.55 9.09 25.04
C SER A 92 3.22 9.05 25.81
N LEU A 93 2.81 7.87 26.31
CA LEU A 93 1.54 7.68 27.01
C LEU A 93 1.32 8.63 28.19
N PRO A 94 2.29 8.88 29.10
CA PRO A 94 2.11 9.82 30.19
C PRO A 94 1.73 11.23 29.72
N PHE A 95 2.33 11.71 28.63
CA PHE A 95 2.02 13.03 28.05
C PHE A 95 0.61 13.07 27.44
N VAL A 96 0.24 12.00 26.72
CA VAL A 96 -1.12 11.84 26.17
C VAL A 96 -2.16 11.87 27.30
N LEU A 97 -1.93 11.11 28.38
CA LEU A 97 -2.81 11.03 29.53
C LEU A 97 -2.97 12.38 30.24
N ILE A 98 -1.88 13.14 30.42
CA ILE A 98 -1.93 14.49 31.01
C ILE A 98 -2.77 15.42 30.15
N ILE A 99 -2.59 15.40 28.82
CA ILE A 99 -3.36 16.25 27.91
C ILE A 99 -4.84 15.88 27.90
N TRP A 100 -5.13 14.57 27.95
CA TRP A 100 -6.50 14.08 28.07
C TRP A 100 -7.14 14.49 29.40
N LEU A 101 -6.40 14.40 30.50
CA LEU A 101 -6.84 14.86 31.82
C LEU A 101 -7.13 16.36 31.84
N LEU A 102 -6.26 17.18 31.25
CA LEU A 102 -6.48 18.63 31.12
C LEU A 102 -7.75 18.96 30.32
N LYS A 103 -8.01 18.22 29.23
CA LYS A 103 -9.24 18.37 28.46
C LYS A 103 -10.48 18.07 29.30
N ILE A 104 -10.45 17.01 30.10
CA ILE A 104 -11.55 16.64 31.01
C ILE A 104 -11.76 17.71 32.08
N LEU A 105 -10.69 18.12 32.77
CA LEU A 105 -10.73 19.10 33.87
C LEU A 105 -11.18 20.48 33.41
N THR A 106 -10.86 20.86 32.16
CA THR A 106 -11.27 22.14 31.58
C THR A 106 -12.63 22.08 30.86
N PHE A 107 -13.36 20.97 30.94
CA PHE A 107 -14.60 20.74 30.20
C PHE A 107 -14.45 21.03 28.70
N GLY A 108 -13.30 20.68 28.13
CA GLY A 108 -12.99 20.88 26.71
C GLY A 108 -12.63 22.32 26.31
N LYS A 109 -12.51 23.27 27.26
CA LYS A 109 -12.04 24.64 26.96
C LYS A 109 -10.58 24.68 26.52
N VAL A 110 -9.79 23.70 26.97
CA VAL A 110 -8.39 23.53 26.59
C VAL A 110 -8.25 22.16 25.94
N ASP A 111 -8.12 22.14 24.61
CA ASP A 111 -7.96 20.91 23.84
C ASP A 111 -6.62 20.90 23.07
N TYR A 112 -5.61 20.34 23.72
CA TYR A 112 -4.29 20.09 23.13
C TYR A 112 -4.16 18.70 22.48
N THR A 113 -5.26 17.95 22.32
CA THR A 113 -5.19 16.61 21.70
C THR A 113 -4.69 16.68 20.26
N LYS A 114 -4.96 17.79 19.56
CA LYS A 114 -4.46 18.06 18.20
C LYS A 114 -2.97 18.40 18.14
N THR A 115 -2.36 18.80 19.27
CA THR A 115 -0.93 19.15 19.38
C THR A 115 -0.07 18.02 19.90
N VAL A 116 -0.67 16.90 20.35
CA VAL A 116 0.08 15.66 20.58
C VAL A 116 0.45 15.08 19.24
N VAL A 117 1.56 15.52 18.69
CA VAL A 117 2.19 14.88 17.55
C VAL A 117 3.05 13.76 18.12
N LEU A 118 2.52 12.54 18.11
CA LEU A 118 3.40 11.38 18.23
C LEU A 118 4.41 11.45 17.09
N PRO A 119 5.72 11.30 17.33
CA PRO A 119 6.68 11.30 16.25
C PRO A 119 6.27 10.25 15.21
N GLU A 120 6.32 10.60 13.92
CA GLU A 120 6.24 9.60 12.86
C GLU A 120 7.48 8.71 12.99
N PHE A 121 7.30 7.54 13.59
CA PHE A 121 8.37 6.57 13.70
C PHE A 121 8.31 5.64 12.50
N GLY A 122 9.41 5.60 11.74
CA GLY A 122 9.54 4.78 10.55
C GLY A 122 9.87 5.62 9.32
N ARG A 123 10.51 4.99 8.34
CA ARG A 123 10.72 5.62 7.04
C ARG A 123 9.41 5.65 6.27
N GLN A 124 9.21 6.67 5.44
CA GLN A 124 8.09 6.70 4.52
C GLN A 124 8.31 5.70 3.38
N THR A 125 7.26 4.98 3.01
CA THR A 125 7.24 4.07 1.86
C THR A 125 6.35 4.63 0.77
N THR A 126 6.57 4.21 -0.48
CA THR A 126 5.73 4.68 -1.58
C THR A 126 4.43 3.90 -1.75
N GLY A 127 4.33 2.72 -1.12
CA GLY A 127 3.21 1.80 -1.29
C GLY A 127 3.11 1.22 -2.71
N LEU A 128 2.13 0.35 -2.93
CA LEU A 128 1.68 -0.02 -4.27
C LEU A 128 0.16 -0.06 -4.30
N THR A 129 -0.42 0.53 -5.33
CA THR A 129 -1.87 0.45 -5.53
C THR A 129 -2.24 -0.82 -6.28
N PHE A 130 -3.48 -1.28 -6.11
CA PHE A 130 -4.01 -2.35 -6.95
C PHE A 130 -3.88 -2.02 -8.45
N GLY A 131 -4.05 -0.75 -8.83
CA GLY A 131 -3.84 -0.31 -10.21
C GLY A 131 -2.39 -0.45 -10.71
N ASP A 132 -1.39 -0.37 -9.82
CA ASP A 132 0.01 -0.62 -10.15
C ASP A 132 0.24 -2.12 -10.42
N LEU A 133 -0.36 -3.01 -9.61
CA LEU A 133 -0.29 -4.46 -9.83
C LEU A 133 -0.95 -4.86 -11.15
N VAL A 134 -2.12 -4.32 -11.48
CA VAL A 134 -2.76 -4.53 -12.78
C VAL A 134 -1.88 -4.01 -13.93
N THR A 135 -1.23 -2.86 -13.75
CA THR A 135 -0.31 -2.31 -14.76
C THR A 135 0.89 -3.23 -14.97
N TRP A 136 1.49 -3.72 -13.90
CA TRP A 136 2.61 -4.65 -13.95
C TRP A 136 2.21 -5.96 -14.64
N TYR A 137 1.06 -6.52 -14.27
CA TYR A 137 0.51 -7.73 -14.90
C TYR A 137 0.35 -7.57 -16.41
N ILE A 138 -0.25 -6.46 -16.87
CA ILE A 138 -0.49 -6.21 -18.30
C ILE A 138 0.83 -6.01 -19.07
N VAL A 139 1.76 -5.25 -18.49
CA VAL A 139 3.03 -4.92 -19.16
C VAL A 139 4.01 -6.08 -19.10
N GLY A 140 3.86 -6.99 -18.14
CA GLY A 140 4.79 -8.09 -17.86
C GLY A 140 6.09 -7.64 -17.18
N LYS A 141 6.26 -6.33 -16.91
CA LYS A 141 7.46 -5.73 -16.34
C LYS A 141 7.09 -4.69 -15.28
N TYR A 142 7.91 -4.57 -14.25
CA TYR A 142 7.66 -3.64 -13.16
C TYR A 142 7.54 -2.19 -13.67
N ARG A 143 6.32 -1.67 -13.60
CA ARG A 143 5.93 -0.31 -13.99
C ARG A 143 4.77 0.15 -13.13
N LEU A 144 4.89 1.37 -12.61
CA LEU A 144 3.79 2.01 -11.89
C LEU A 144 2.77 2.54 -12.88
N ARG A 145 1.51 2.57 -12.47
CA ARG A 145 0.39 3.10 -13.23
C ARG A 145 0.62 4.55 -13.65
N LYS A 146 1.29 5.34 -12.82
CA LYS A 146 1.64 6.74 -13.14
C LYS A 146 2.57 6.86 -14.35
N ASP A 147 3.32 5.81 -14.66
CA ASP A 147 4.31 5.80 -15.75
C ASP A 147 3.74 5.27 -17.07
N VAL A 148 2.55 4.65 -17.04
CA VAL A 148 1.91 4.01 -18.20
C VAL A 148 0.56 4.62 -18.47
N ARG A 149 0.31 5.01 -19.73
CA ARG A 149 -1.00 5.45 -20.20
C ARG A 149 -1.60 4.41 -21.14
N PHE A 150 -2.63 3.73 -20.66
CA PHE A 150 -3.42 2.82 -21.49
C PHE A 150 -4.30 3.62 -22.46
N VAL A 151 -4.23 3.25 -23.74
CA VAL A 151 -5.06 3.79 -24.81
C VAL A 151 -5.90 2.64 -25.35
N LEU A 152 -7.22 2.77 -25.29
CA LEU A 152 -8.11 1.75 -25.83
C LEU A 152 -7.98 1.71 -27.34
N LYS A 153 -7.74 0.52 -27.90
CA LYS A 153 -7.89 0.30 -29.33
C LYS A 153 -9.37 0.47 -29.67
N GLN A 154 -9.69 1.32 -30.65
CA GLN A 154 -11.02 1.29 -31.26
C GLN A 154 -11.16 -0.08 -31.92
N GLY A 155 -12.15 -0.86 -31.49
CA GLY A 155 -12.46 -2.15 -32.10
C GLY A 155 -12.79 -1.94 -33.57
N ALA A 156 -12.19 -2.77 -34.43
CA ALA A 156 -12.68 -2.99 -35.79
C ALA A 156 -14.03 -3.70 -35.76
#